data_AF-A0A6A2Z4F6-F1
#
_entry.id   AF-A0A6A2Z4F6-F1
#
_cell.length_a   1.000
_cell.length_b   1.000
_cell.length_c   1.000
_cell.angle_alpha   90.00
_cell.angle_beta   90.00
_cell.angle_gamma   90.00
#
_symmetry.space_group_name_H-M   'P 1'
#
loop_
_entity.id
_entity.type
_entity.pdbx_description
1 polymer ?
#
loop_
_entity_poly.entity_id
_entity_poly.type
_entity_poly.pdbx_seq_one_letter_code
_entity_poly.pdbx_strand_id
1 'polypeptide(L)'
;MEQILNMIEVDSSDNKIKVSITESTMMQILHRSMDKAYQKVKSKKDVLECLNEISKFYELAMLQLEGCLNFVQEERGNYDFEISHDFLFKDLMEIKDRLQRRLKEAELAISDKDNELSERSGNEMKLKKALKMSEKRMNSLYVDLKEHMKIEGFDELFLGSQVSFETRDREDEFCELKYSVDQQVWNNKQQLKPSYQIQDEERNQVIKTKKIQQMGLDLGILKETLDLAFTKKIK
;
A
#
# COMPACT_ATOMS: atom_id res chain seq x y z
N MET A 1 -14.31 -9.60 35.95
CA MET A 1 -12.95 -9.03 35.95
C MET A 1 -12.28 -9.07 37.33
N GLU A 2 -13.00 -8.91 38.45
CA GLU A 2 -12.41 -9.05 39.81
C GLU A 2 -11.94 -10.48 40.15
N GLN A 3 -12.52 -11.51 39.53
CA GLN A 3 -12.13 -12.91 39.78
C GLN A 3 -10.74 -13.27 39.24
N ILE A 4 -10.21 -12.52 38.27
CA ILE A 4 -8.85 -12.72 37.72
C ILE A 4 -7.79 -12.27 38.74
N LEU A 5 -8.11 -11.24 39.55
CA LEU A 5 -7.22 -10.74 40.60
C LEU A 5 -7.23 -11.65 41.84
N ASN A 6 -8.39 -12.18 42.21
CA ASN A 6 -8.53 -13.01 43.42
C ASN A 6 -7.91 -14.42 43.32
N MET A 7 -7.67 -14.96 42.12
CA MET A 7 -6.99 -16.26 41.98
C MET A 7 -5.46 -16.17 42.07
N ILE A 8 -4.87 -14.98 42.03
CA ILE A 8 -3.42 -14.79 42.13
C ILE A 8 -2.97 -14.66 43.59
N GLU A 9 -3.88 -14.33 44.52
CA GLU A 9 -3.55 -14.00 45.90
C GLU A 9 -3.62 -15.18 46.90
N VAL A 10 -4.09 -16.37 46.49
CA VAL A 10 -4.40 -17.47 47.43
C VAL A 10 -3.38 -18.62 47.50
N ASP A 11 -2.36 -18.69 46.63
CA ASP A 11 -1.36 -19.78 46.67
C ASP A 11 0.04 -19.32 47.12
N SER A 12 0.12 -18.65 48.28
CA SER A 12 1.40 -18.30 48.92
C SER A 12 2.01 -19.44 49.77
N SER A 13 1.56 -20.68 49.60
CA SER A 13 2.06 -21.80 50.41
C SER A 13 2.18 -23.09 49.62
N ASP A 14 2.92 -23.07 48.52
CA ASP A 14 3.71 -24.23 48.10
C ASP A 14 4.86 -23.82 47.18
N ASN A 15 6.06 -24.27 47.51
CA ASN A 15 7.34 -23.81 46.99
C ASN A 15 7.65 -24.38 45.58
N LYS A 16 6.74 -24.19 44.62
CA LYS A 16 6.99 -24.36 43.18
C LYS A 16 6.96 -22.98 42.54
N ILE A 17 8.08 -22.58 41.95
CA ILE A 17 8.19 -21.34 41.18
C ILE A 17 7.15 -21.39 40.05
N LYS A 18 5.96 -20.82 40.29
CA LYS A 18 4.89 -20.68 39.30
C LYS A 18 5.28 -19.50 38.43
N VAL A 19 6.13 -19.75 37.43
CA VAL A 19 6.50 -18.74 36.43
C VAL A 19 5.22 -18.33 35.71
N SER A 20 4.73 -17.13 36.00
CA SER A 20 3.59 -16.58 35.27
C SER A 20 3.97 -16.42 33.80
N ILE A 21 3.08 -16.75 32.86
CA ILE A 21 3.35 -16.58 31.41
C ILE A 21 3.84 -15.17 31.10
N THR A 22 3.28 -14.16 31.78
CA THR A 22 3.66 -12.75 31.63
C THR A 22 5.08 -12.46 32.07
N GLU A 23 5.66 -13.31 32.92
CA GLU A 23 7.02 -13.20 33.46
C GLU A 23 8.04 -14.03 32.65
N SER A 24 7.58 -14.82 31.68
CA SER A 24 8.47 -15.54 30.76
C SER A 24 9.28 -14.58 29.90
N THR A 25 10.60 -14.78 29.87
CA THR A 25 11.54 -14.03 28.99
C THR A 25 11.06 -14.01 27.54
N MET A 26 10.48 -15.12 27.06
CA MET A 26 9.95 -15.22 25.70
C MET A 26 8.76 -14.28 25.48
N MET A 27 7.87 -14.17 26.46
CA MET A 27 6.71 -13.28 26.40
C MET A 27 7.11 -11.80 26.41
N GLN A 28 8.12 -11.46 27.22
CA GLN A 28 8.68 -10.10 27.24
C GLN A 28 9.36 -9.73 25.91
N ILE A 29 10.05 -10.69 25.26
CA ILE A 29 10.67 -10.47 23.95
C ILE A 29 9.60 -10.26 22.88
N LEU A 30 8.53 -11.07 22.86
CA LEU A 30 7.41 -10.91 21.95
C LEU A 30 6.76 -9.54 22.11
N HIS A 31 6.46 -9.16 23.35
CA HIS A 31 5.83 -7.87 23.66
C HIS A 31 6.69 -6.68 23.22
N ARG A 32 8.00 -6.68 23.50
CA ARG A 32 8.93 -5.64 23.00
C ARG A 32 9.01 -5.61 21.47
N SER A 33 8.89 -6.76 20.82
CA SER A 33 8.88 -6.83 19.36
C SER A 33 7.59 -6.24 18.78
N MET A 34 6.47 -6.44 19.45
CA MET A 34 5.18 -5.83 19.10
C MET A 34 5.20 -4.32 19.29
N ASP A 35 5.79 -3.83 20.39
CA ASP A 35 6.03 -2.40 20.59
C ASP A 35 6.78 -1.79 19.41
N LYS A 36 7.88 -2.44 19.00
CA LYS A 36 8.69 -1.98 17.88
C LYS A 36 7.91 -1.95 16.57
N ALA A 37 7.11 -2.98 16.30
CA ALA A 37 6.24 -3.01 15.12
C ALA A 37 5.21 -1.87 15.16
N TYR A 38 4.53 -1.69 16.29
CA TYR A 38 3.54 -0.64 16.50
C TYR A 38 4.11 0.78 16.37
N GLN A 39 5.31 1.04 16.91
CA GLN A 39 5.96 2.34 16.77
C GLN A 39 6.28 2.65 15.30
N LYS A 40 6.68 1.64 14.53
CA LYS A 40 6.93 1.83 13.10
C LYS A 40 5.66 2.08 12.30
N VAL A 41 4.53 1.48 12.68
CA VAL A 41 3.22 1.81 12.08
C VAL A 41 2.89 3.29 12.28
N LYS A 42 3.24 3.87 13.43
CA LYS A 42 3.05 5.31 13.70
C LYS A 42 4.02 6.22 12.95
N SER A 43 5.28 5.81 12.82
CA SER A 43 6.34 6.69 12.28
C SER A 43 6.48 6.64 10.76
N LYS A 44 6.01 5.57 10.10
CA LYS A 44 6.24 5.35 8.67
C LYS A 44 5.20 6.07 7.80
N LYS A 45 5.70 6.65 6.71
CA LYS A 45 4.87 7.32 5.69
C LYS A 45 4.56 6.43 4.49
N ASP A 46 5.39 5.42 4.24
CA ASP A 46 5.15 4.47 3.16
C ASP A 46 4.05 3.47 3.53
N VAL A 47 3.12 3.28 2.59
CA VAL A 47 1.90 2.49 2.81
C VAL A 47 2.21 1.00 2.86
N LEU A 48 3.09 0.51 2.00
CA LEU A 48 3.46 -0.91 1.95
C LEU A 48 4.28 -1.29 3.18
N GLU A 49 5.21 -0.42 3.58
CA GLU A 49 5.95 -0.62 4.82
C GLU A 49 5.05 -0.57 6.06
N CYS A 50 4.04 0.30 6.09
CA CYS A 50 3.06 0.35 7.18
C CYS A 50 2.28 -0.96 7.26
N LEU A 51 1.76 -1.45 6.13
CA LEU A 51 1.07 -2.73 6.04
C LEU A 51 1.93 -3.91 6.51
N ASN A 52 3.22 -3.95 6.13
CA ASN A 52 4.15 -4.98 6.58
C ASN A 52 4.34 -4.98 8.10
N GLU A 53 4.45 -3.80 8.73
CA GLU A 53 4.57 -3.71 10.18
C GLU A 53 3.24 -4.02 10.91
N ILE A 54 2.09 -3.71 10.30
CA ILE A 54 0.77 -4.16 10.78
C ILE A 54 0.68 -5.70 10.75
N SER A 55 1.06 -6.33 9.63
CA SER A 55 1.09 -7.79 9.49
C SER A 55 1.96 -8.43 10.56
N LYS A 56 3.18 -7.91 10.73
CA LYS A 56 4.12 -8.36 11.76
C LYS A 56 3.57 -8.22 13.17
N PHE A 57 2.84 -7.14 13.46
CA PHE A 57 2.19 -6.98 14.76
C PHE A 57 1.18 -8.10 15.01
N TYR A 58 0.33 -8.42 14.03
CA TYR A 58 -0.66 -9.48 14.17
C TYR A 58 -0.01 -10.86 14.35
N GLU A 59 1.06 -11.17 13.61
CA GLU A 59 1.84 -12.40 13.80
C GLU A 59 2.34 -12.55 15.23
N LEU A 60 2.96 -11.49 15.77
CA LEU A 60 3.48 -11.50 17.13
C LEU A 60 2.35 -11.59 18.18
N ALA A 61 1.23 -10.93 17.95
CA ALA A 61 0.06 -11.02 18.82
C ALA A 61 -0.54 -12.44 18.82
N MET A 62 -0.56 -13.13 17.67
CA MET A 62 -0.98 -14.53 17.60
C MET A 62 -0.01 -15.44 18.35
N LEU A 63 1.31 -15.25 18.21
CA LEU A 63 2.30 -16.04 18.96
C LEU A 63 2.16 -15.84 20.47
N GLN A 64 1.94 -14.60 20.91
CA GLN A 64 1.66 -14.28 22.31
C GLN A 64 0.38 -14.98 22.81
N LEU A 65 -0.68 -14.99 22.00
CA LEU A 65 -1.95 -15.64 22.33
C LEU A 65 -1.86 -17.17 22.31
N GLU A 66 -1.10 -17.76 21.39
CA GLU A 66 -0.81 -19.20 21.37
C GLU A 66 -0.05 -19.65 22.60
N GLY A 67 0.92 -18.86 23.05
CA GLY A 67 1.58 -19.10 24.34
C GLY A 67 0.61 -19.11 25.51
N CYS A 68 -0.43 -18.25 25.48
CA CYS A 68 -1.47 -18.24 26.50
C CYS A 68 -2.38 -19.46 26.44
N LEU A 69 -2.83 -19.84 25.24
CA LEU A 69 -3.66 -21.02 25.04
C LEU A 69 -2.96 -22.29 25.53
N ASN A 70 -1.68 -22.45 25.21
CA ASN A 70 -0.91 -23.61 25.62
C ASN A 70 -0.77 -23.70 27.15
N PHE A 71 -0.53 -22.57 27.82
CA PHE A 71 -0.46 -22.56 29.28
C PHE A 71 -1.82 -22.88 29.93
N VAL A 72 -2.93 -22.31 29.44
CA VAL A 72 -4.27 -22.62 29.97
C VAL A 72 -4.59 -24.10 29.77
N GLN A 73 -4.18 -24.68 28.64
CA GLN A 73 -4.33 -26.11 28.37
C GLN A 73 -3.47 -26.99 29.29
N GLU A 74 -2.23 -26.59 29.58
CA GLU A 74 -1.35 -27.29 30.53
C GLU A 74 -1.85 -27.19 31.98
N GLU A 75 -2.41 -26.05 32.41
CA GLU A 75 -3.03 -25.90 33.74
C GLU A 75 -4.33 -26.72 33.86
N ARG A 76 -5.15 -26.80 32.79
CA ARG A 76 -6.37 -27.63 32.75
C ARG A 76 -6.09 -29.11 32.98
N GLY A 77 -4.91 -29.60 32.63
CA GLY A 77 -4.48 -30.98 32.88
C GLY A 77 -4.08 -31.29 34.33
N ASN A 78 -3.88 -30.26 35.17
CA ASN A 78 -3.32 -30.40 36.52
C ASN A 78 -4.33 -30.14 37.67
N TYR A 79 -5.46 -29.46 37.44
CA TYR A 79 -6.42 -29.12 38.50
C TYR A 79 -7.90 -29.14 38.03
N ASP A 80 -8.79 -29.51 38.94
CA ASP A 80 -10.25 -29.71 38.80
C ASP A 80 -11.05 -28.39 38.71
N PHE A 81 -10.52 -27.36 38.03
CA PHE A 81 -11.20 -26.07 37.80
C PHE A 81 -11.88 -26.05 36.41
N GLU A 82 -12.68 -27.05 36.08
CA GLU A 82 -13.11 -27.29 34.68
C GLU A 82 -14.00 -26.18 34.09
N ILE A 83 -14.90 -25.56 34.85
CA ILE A 83 -15.93 -24.68 34.25
C ILE A 83 -15.37 -23.28 33.89
N SER A 84 -14.52 -22.69 34.74
CA SER A 84 -14.03 -21.31 34.53
C SER A 84 -12.93 -21.22 33.48
N HIS A 85 -12.05 -22.22 33.40
CA HIS A 85 -11.00 -22.30 32.38
C HIS A 85 -11.57 -22.58 30.99
N ASP A 86 -12.74 -23.23 30.88
CA ASP A 86 -13.38 -23.51 29.59
C ASP A 86 -13.93 -22.26 28.91
N PHE A 87 -14.56 -21.37 29.67
CA PHE A 87 -15.01 -20.08 29.13
C PHE A 87 -13.80 -19.24 28.69
N LEU A 88 -12.75 -19.16 29.51
CA LEU A 88 -11.53 -18.44 29.16
C LEU A 88 -10.87 -19.02 27.90
N PHE A 89 -10.75 -20.34 27.80
CA PHE A 89 -10.14 -21.01 26.66
C PHE A 89 -10.94 -20.75 25.37
N LYS A 90 -12.27 -20.78 25.45
CA LYS A 90 -13.16 -20.45 24.34
C LYS A 90 -13.01 -18.99 23.89
N ASP A 91 -12.96 -18.05 24.84
CA ASP A 91 -12.77 -16.63 24.55
C ASP A 91 -11.41 -16.37 23.89
N LEU A 92 -10.33 -17.00 24.38
CA LEU A 92 -9.00 -16.90 23.79
C LEU A 92 -8.97 -17.48 22.36
N MET A 93 -9.68 -18.57 22.11
CA MET A 93 -9.81 -19.15 20.77
C MET A 93 -10.56 -18.23 19.81
N GLU A 94 -11.63 -17.58 20.27
CA GLU A 94 -12.36 -16.59 19.47
C GLU A 94 -11.45 -15.39 19.12
N ILE A 95 -10.67 -14.89 20.09
CA ILE A 95 -9.71 -13.81 19.85
C ILE A 95 -8.66 -14.26 18.82
N LYS A 96 -8.19 -15.52 18.89
CA LYS A 96 -7.23 -16.07 17.92
C LYS A 96 -7.80 -16.07 16.51
N ASP A 97 -9.02 -16.55 16.32
CA ASP A 97 -9.68 -16.57 15.02
C ASP A 97 -9.87 -15.15 14.46
N ARG A 98 -10.20 -14.19 15.32
CA ARG A 98 -10.34 -12.78 14.94
C ARG A 98 -9.00 -12.17 14.51
N LEU A 99 -7.93 -12.42 15.26
CA LEU A 99 -6.58 -11.95 14.90
C LEU A 99 -6.10 -12.58 13.60
N GLN A 100 -6.34 -13.87 13.41
CA GLN A 100 -5.99 -14.57 12.18
C GLN A 100 -6.74 -14.00 10.96
N ARG A 101 -8.01 -13.63 11.12
CA ARG A 101 -8.76 -12.95 10.05
C ARG A 101 -8.14 -11.59 9.70
N ARG A 102 -7.80 -10.79 10.71
CA ARG A 102 -7.16 -9.47 10.50
C ARG A 102 -5.77 -9.58 9.88
N LEU A 103 -4.99 -10.61 10.24
CA LEU A 103 -3.72 -10.90 9.59
C LEU A 103 -3.92 -11.19 8.10
N LYS A 104 -4.84 -12.09 7.75
CA LYS A 104 -5.15 -12.40 6.35
C LYS A 104 -5.60 -11.17 5.55
N GLU A 105 -6.39 -10.29 6.17
CA GLU A 105 -6.79 -9.02 5.54
C GLU A 105 -5.57 -8.11 5.25
N ALA A 106 -4.58 -8.08 6.14
CA ALA A 106 -3.35 -7.33 5.94
C ALA A 106 -2.45 -7.96 4.85
N GLU A 107 -2.28 -9.29 4.86
CA GLU A 107 -1.53 -10.03 3.84
C GLU A 107 -2.13 -9.84 2.43
N LEU A 108 -3.45 -9.89 2.32
CA LEU A 108 -4.16 -9.61 1.07
C LEU A 108 -3.91 -8.16 0.62
N ALA A 109 -3.95 -7.19 1.54
CA ALA A 109 -3.68 -5.80 1.20
C ALA A 109 -2.22 -5.56 0.76
N ILE A 110 -1.26 -6.30 1.31
CA ILE A 110 0.15 -6.29 0.87
C ILE A 110 0.25 -6.84 -0.55
N SER A 111 -0.31 -8.03 -0.78
CA SER A 111 -0.31 -8.69 -2.08
C SER A 111 -0.95 -7.83 -3.18
N ASP A 112 -2.10 -7.23 -2.89
CA ASP A 112 -2.77 -6.27 -3.79
C ASP A 112 -1.87 -5.09 -4.14
N LYS A 113 -1.10 -4.58 -3.16
CA LYS A 113 -0.22 -3.44 -3.35
C LYS A 113 1.03 -3.81 -4.15
N ASP A 114 1.60 -4.99 -3.92
CA ASP A 114 2.74 -5.50 -4.68
C ASP A 114 2.37 -5.74 -6.14
N ASN A 115 1.18 -6.30 -6.39
CA ASN A 115 0.64 -6.46 -7.75
C ASN A 115 0.47 -5.12 -8.45
N GLU A 116 -0.12 -4.12 -7.77
CA GLU A 116 -0.28 -2.75 -8.30
C GLU A 116 1.07 -2.11 -8.66
N LEU A 117 2.09 -2.26 -7.79
CA LEU A 117 3.43 -1.76 -8.06
C LEU A 117 4.11 -2.48 -9.24
N SER A 118 3.91 -3.79 -9.35
CA SER A 118 4.43 -4.60 -10.46
C SER A 118 3.80 -4.20 -11.79
N GLU A 119 2.47 -4.03 -11.83
CA GLU A 119 1.75 -3.56 -13.02
C GLU A 119 2.19 -2.16 -13.44
N ARG A 120 2.30 -1.23 -12.47
CA ARG A 120 2.78 0.13 -12.72
C ARG A 120 4.20 0.14 -13.30
N SER A 121 5.10 -0.66 -12.74
CA SER A 121 6.47 -0.83 -13.25
C SER A 121 6.49 -1.39 -14.68
N GLY A 122 5.66 -2.40 -14.96
CA GLY A 122 5.50 -2.95 -16.31
C GLY A 122 4.99 -1.92 -17.32
N ASN A 123 4.03 -1.09 -16.92
CA ASN A 123 3.48 -0.02 -17.75
C ASN A 123 4.48 1.11 -17.99
N GLU A 124 5.26 1.48 -16.97
CA GLU A 124 6.35 2.46 -17.11
C GLU A 124 7.40 1.99 -18.13
N MET A 125 7.79 0.71 -18.09
CA MET A 125 8.73 0.15 -19.07
C MET A 125 8.16 0.20 -20.51
N LYS A 126 6.87 -0.14 -20.69
CA LYS A 126 6.19 -0.04 -22.00
C LYS A 126 6.17 1.42 -22.50
N LEU A 127 5.82 2.36 -21.62
CA LEU A 127 5.77 3.79 -21.94
C LEU A 127 7.14 4.31 -22.36
N LYS A 128 8.19 3.96 -21.60
CA LYS A 128 9.58 4.32 -21.90
C LYS A 128 10.03 3.77 -23.25
N LYS A 129 9.64 2.54 -23.60
CA LYS A 129 9.92 1.95 -24.92
C LYS A 129 9.18 2.68 -26.05
N ALA A 130 7.89 3.00 -25.86
CA ALA A 130 7.09 3.74 -26.84
C ALA A 130 7.64 5.14 -27.07
N LEU A 131 8.00 5.85 -25.99
CA LEU A 131 8.61 7.18 -26.05
C LEU A 131 9.93 7.15 -26.83
N LYS A 132 10.81 6.17 -26.55
CA LYS A 132 12.05 5.99 -27.30
C LYS A 132 11.83 5.71 -28.79
N MET A 133 10.79 4.96 -29.16
CA MET A 133 10.46 4.73 -30.57
C MET A 133 9.90 6.00 -31.22
N SER A 134 9.07 6.77 -30.51
CA SER A 134 8.55 8.05 -30.98
C SER A 134 9.66 9.07 -31.20
N GLU A 135 10.61 9.17 -30.27
CA GLU A 135 11.77 10.06 -30.37
C GLU A 135 12.62 9.73 -31.60
N LYS A 136 12.89 8.44 -31.85
CA LYS A 136 13.60 8.00 -33.06
C LYS A 136 12.86 8.38 -34.35
N ARG A 137 11.53 8.25 -34.38
CA ARG A 137 10.71 8.64 -35.54
C ARG A 137 10.70 10.14 -35.75
N MET A 138 10.63 10.95 -34.69
CA MET A 138 10.73 12.40 -34.81
C MET A 138 12.10 12.81 -35.34
N ASN A 139 13.17 12.18 -34.85
CA ASN A 139 14.53 12.46 -35.33
C ASN A 139 14.70 12.08 -36.80
N SER A 140 14.12 10.97 -37.28
CA SER A 140 14.18 10.62 -38.70
C SER A 140 13.41 11.63 -39.55
N LEU A 141 12.17 11.97 -39.17
CA LEU A 141 11.36 12.97 -39.88
C LEU A 141 12.05 14.34 -39.93
N TYR A 142 12.73 14.74 -38.85
CA TYR A 142 13.50 15.98 -38.80
C TYR A 142 14.69 15.97 -39.77
N VAL A 143 15.40 14.83 -39.87
CA VAL A 143 16.48 14.66 -40.86
C VAL A 143 15.90 14.72 -42.28
N ASP A 144 14.82 13.99 -42.56
CA ASP A 144 14.16 13.98 -43.86
C ASP A 144 13.72 15.39 -44.27
N LEU A 145 13.06 16.14 -43.38
CA LEU A 145 12.67 17.55 -43.59
C LEU A 145 13.87 18.45 -43.88
N LYS A 146 14.97 18.29 -43.13
CA LYS A 146 16.20 19.07 -43.32
C LYS A 146 16.88 18.74 -44.66
N GLU A 147 16.80 17.48 -45.11
CA GLU A 147 17.28 17.09 -46.44
C GLU A 147 16.38 17.66 -47.55
N HIS A 148 15.06 17.61 -47.40
CA HIS A 148 14.13 18.24 -48.32
C HIS A 148 14.35 19.76 -48.47
N MET A 149 14.55 20.50 -47.37
CA MET A 149 14.89 21.94 -47.44
C MET A 149 16.22 22.22 -48.15
N LYS A 150 17.18 21.27 -48.13
CA LYS A 150 18.46 21.40 -48.84
C LYS A 150 18.36 21.04 -50.32
N ILE A 151 17.51 20.07 -50.68
CA ILE A 151 17.29 19.63 -52.06
C ILE A 151 16.43 20.64 -52.82
N GLU A 152 15.48 21.29 -52.15
CA GLU A 152 14.65 22.35 -52.75
C GLU A 152 15.39 23.67 -52.99
N GLY A 153 16.68 23.79 -52.65
CA GLY A 153 17.49 24.92 -53.08
C GLY A 153 16.93 26.28 -52.65
N PHE A 154 16.43 26.40 -51.42
CA PHE A 154 16.13 27.71 -50.82
C PHE A 154 17.38 28.31 -50.17
N ASP A 155 18.49 28.28 -50.90
CA ASP A 155 19.53 29.28 -50.73
C ASP A 155 19.17 30.35 -51.77
N GLU A 156 18.81 31.56 -51.30
CA GLU A 156 18.62 32.75 -52.15
C GLU A 156 17.25 32.96 -52.87
N LEU A 157 16.11 32.77 -52.20
CA LEU A 157 14.83 33.36 -52.63
C LEU A 157 14.26 34.44 -51.69
N PHE A 158 15.09 34.92 -50.75
CA PHE A 158 14.79 36.11 -49.93
C PHE A 158 15.22 37.44 -50.60
N LEU A 159 15.47 37.43 -51.91
CA LEU A 159 15.71 38.65 -52.68
C LEU A 159 14.44 39.05 -53.43
N GLY A 160 13.62 39.83 -52.72
CA GLY A 160 12.71 40.83 -53.28
C GLY A 160 11.86 40.41 -54.48
N SER A 161 10.69 39.80 -54.24
CA SER A 161 9.64 39.79 -55.25
C SER A 161 8.66 40.93 -55.02
N GLN A 162 9.06 42.10 -55.53
CA GLN A 162 8.12 43.05 -56.08
C GLN A 162 7.72 42.53 -57.46
N VAL A 163 6.86 41.52 -57.55
CA VAL A 163 6.23 41.14 -58.82
C VAL A 163 4.78 40.75 -58.59
N SER A 164 3.91 41.70 -58.94
CA SER A 164 2.48 41.53 -59.14
C SER A 164 2.24 40.52 -60.25
N PHE A 165 1.81 39.30 -59.91
CA PHE A 165 1.24 38.37 -60.88
C PHE A 165 0.27 37.41 -60.16
N GLU A 166 -1.03 37.65 -60.35
CA GLU A 166 -2.17 36.73 -60.17
C GLU A 166 -1.96 35.55 -59.19
N THR A 167 -2.06 35.79 -57.88
CA THR A 167 -1.91 34.77 -56.82
C THR A 167 -3.18 34.51 -56.00
N ARG A 168 -4.37 34.85 -56.51
CA ARG A 168 -5.61 34.63 -55.71
C ARG A 168 -5.90 33.14 -55.44
N ASP A 169 -5.56 32.22 -56.35
CA ASP A 169 -5.78 30.79 -56.13
C ASP A 169 -4.79 30.15 -55.14
N ARG A 170 -3.51 30.54 -55.16
CA ARG A 170 -2.47 29.92 -54.31
C ARG A 170 -2.61 30.27 -52.84
N GLU A 171 -3.13 31.45 -52.53
CA GLU A 171 -3.29 31.94 -51.16
C GLU A 171 -4.53 31.31 -50.49
N ASP A 172 -5.57 31.02 -51.28
CA ASP A 172 -6.75 30.25 -50.86
C ASP A 172 -6.39 28.78 -50.57
N GLU A 173 -5.59 28.12 -51.42
CA GLU A 173 -5.11 26.74 -51.18
C GLU A 173 -4.28 26.61 -49.88
N PHE A 174 -3.42 27.60 -49.59
CA PHE A 174 -2.62 27.61 -48.36
C PHE A 174 -3.50 27.79 -47.12
N CYS A 175 -4.54 28.61 -47.22
CA CYS A 175 -5.50 28.85 -46.16
C CYS A 175 -6.36 27.61 -45.87
N GLU A 176 -6.78 26.86 -46.90
CA GLU A 176 -7.46 25.56 -46.74
C GLU A 176 -6.56 24.52 -46.07
N LEU A 177 -5.29 24.43 -46.49
CA LEU A 177 -4.33 23.51 -45.90
C LEU A 177 -4.07 23.84 -44.42
N LYS A 178 -3.89 25.13 -44.10
CA LYS A 178 -3.73 25.60 -42.74
C LYS A 178 -4.95 25.24 -41.87
N TYR A 179 -6.16 25.46 -42.39
CA TYR A 179 -7.39 25.13 -41.68
C TYR A 179 -7.51 23.62 -41.43
N SER A 180 -7.17 22.79 -42.42
CA SER A 180 -7.15 21.34 -42.30
C SER A 180 -6.16 20.84 -41.23
N VAL A 181 -4.94 21.39 -41.19
CA VAL A 181 -3.94 21.08 -40.17
C VAL A 181 -4.40 21.53 -38.78
N ASP A 182 -4.91 22.76 -38.66
CA ASP A 182 -5.44 23.30 -37.39
C ASP A 182 -6.58 22.40 -36.87
N GLN A 183 -7.46 21.92 -37.75
CA GLN A 183 -8.55 21.01 -37.41
C GLN A 183 -8.05 19.61 -37.01
N GLN A 184 -7.00 19.10 -37.65
CA GLN A 184 -6.38 17.83 -37.29
C GLN A 184 -5.69 17.88 -35.92
N VAL A 185 -4.98 18.98 -35.63
CA VAL A 185 -4.38 19.25 -34.32
C VAL A 185 -5.46 19.36 -33.24
N TRP A 186 -6.57 20.02 -33.56
CA TRP A 186 -7.69 20.14 -32.64
C TRP A 186 -8.36 18.80 -32.35
N ASN A 187 -8.59 17.96 -33.37
CA ASN A 187 -9.11 16.60 -33.20
C ASN A 187 -8.18 15.73 -32.35
N ASN A 188 -6.87 15.81 -32.58
CA ASN A 188 -5.87 15.10 -31.77
C ASN A 188 -5.89 15.57 -30.31
N LYS A 189 -6.04 16.88 -30.05
CA LYS A 189 -6.17 17.42 -28.68
C LYS A 189 -7.42 16.91 -27.96
N GLN A 190 -8.56 16.76 -28.66
CA GLN A 190 -9.78 16.22 -28.05
C GLN A 190 -9.67 14.73 -27.73
N GLN A 191 -8.96 13.94 -28.55
CA GLN A 191 -8.70 12.53 -28.28
C GLN A 191 -7.70 12.29 -27.14
N LEU A 192 -6.93 13.31 -26.75
CA LEU A 192 -5.97 13.28 -25.63
C LEU A 192 -6.57 13.76 -24.29
N LYS A 193 -7.86 14.12 -24.22
CA LYS A 193 -8.51 14.39 -22.93
C LYS A 193 -8.41 13.15 -22.04
N PRO A 194 -8.15 13.31 -20.72
CA PRO A 194 -7.94 12.17 -19.83
C PRO A 194 -9.16 11.25 -19.88
N SER A 195 -8.92 10.00 -20.29
CA SER A 195 -9.89 8.91 -20.19
C SER A 195 -10.40 8.83 -18.75
N TYR A 196 -11.73 8.64 -18.59
CA TYR A 196 -12.41 8.44 -17.30
C TYR A 196 -11.74 7.39 -16.38
N GLN A 197 -10.90 6.52 -16.94
CA GLN A 197 -10.10 5.52 -16.22
C GLN A 197 -9.14 6.11 -15.17
N ILE A 198 -8.57 7.30 -15.42
CA ILE A 198 -7.62 7.93 -14.46
C ILE A 198 -8.35 8.34 -13.17
N GLN A 199 -9.62 8.74 -13.28
CA GLN A 199 -10.41 9.22 -12.15
C GLN A 199 -10.87 8.06 -11.24
N ASP A 200 -11.16 6.89 -11.81
CA ASP A 200 -11.53 5.69 -11.06
C ASP A 200 -10.31 5.08 -10.34
N GLU A 201 -9.13 5.09 -10.94
CA GLU A 201 -7.89 4.65 -10.29
C GLU A 201 -7.54 5.53 -9.07
N GLU A 202 -7.61 6.86 -9.21
CA GLU A 202 -7.38 7.80 -8.09
C GLU A 202 -8.38 7.58 -6.95
N ARG A 203 -9.67 7.38 -7.27
CA ARG A 203 -10.71 7.14 -6.28
C ARG A 203 -10.51 5.81 -5.54
N ASN A 204 -10.15 4.75 -6.25
CA ASN A 204 -9.82 3.46 -5.67
C ASN A 204 -8.59 3.53 -4.77
N GLN A 205 -7.58 4.30 -5.16
CA GLN A 205 -6.37 4.48 -4.37
C GLN A 205 -6.66 5.23 -3.06
N VAL A 206 -7.51 6.26 -3.09
CA VAL A 206 -7.98 6.97 -1.88
C VAL A 206 -8.73 6.03 -0.93
N ILE A 207 -9.58 5.13 -1.46
CA ILE A 207 -10.32 4.15 -0.65
C ILE A 207 -9.35 3.16 0.02
N LYS A 208 -8.38 2.62 -0.75
CA LYS A 208 -7.34 1.73 -0.21
C LYS A 208 -6.55 2.41 0.91
N THR A 209 -6.14 3.67 0.74
CA THR A 209 -5.41 4.42 1.77
C THR A 209 -6.22 4.61 3.06
N LYS A 210 -7.51 4.92 2.96
CA LYS A 210 -8.39 5.04 4.14
C LYS A 210 -8.52 3.72 4.90
N LYS A 211 -8.64 2.60 4.20
CA LYS A 211 -8.73 1.27 4.82
C LYS A 211 -7.47 0.95 5.64
N ILE A 212 -6.30 1.32 5.14
CA ILE A 212 -5.01 1.09 5.81
C ILE A 212 -4.87 1.98 7.05
N GLN A 213 -5.31 3.24 6.96
CA GLN A 213 -5.37 4.12 8.14
C GLN A 213 -6.28 3.55 9.22
N GLN A 214 -7.45 3.02 8.84
CA GLN A 214 -8.36 2.36 9.78
C GLN A 214 -7.70 1.15 10.45
N MET A 215 -6.97 0.32 9.69
CA MET A 215 -6.22 -0.81 10.26
C MET A 215 -5.19 -0.33 11.31
N GLY A 216 -4.50 0.78 11.06
CA GLY A 216 -3.57 1.37 12.02
C GLY A 216 -4.24 1.90 13.30
N LEU A 217 -5.45 2.46 13.18
CA LEU A 217 -6.25 2.89 14.34
C LEU A 217 -6.75 1.70 15.17
N ASP A 218 -7.31 0.69 14.50
CA ASP A 218 -7.75 -0.56 15.12
C ASP A 218 -6.59 -1.24 15.86
N LEU A 219 -5.37 -1.19 15.28
CA LEU A 219 -4.15 -1.70 15.89
C LEU A 219 -3.82 -1.00 17.23
N GLY A 220 -4.13 0.29 17.35
CA GLY A 220 -3.92 1.04 18.59
C GLY A 220 -4.76 0.51 19.74
N ILE A 221 -6.04 0.26 19.49
CA ILE A 221 -6.96 -0.31 20.49
C ILE A 221 -6.49 -1.71 20.90
N LEU A 222 -6.10 -2.52 19.92
CA LEU A 222 -5.57 -3.85 20.18
C LEU A 222 -4.28 -3.80 21.00
N LYS A 223 -3.38 -2.87 20.68
CA LYS A 223 -2.13 -2.66 21.43
C LYS A 223 -2.40 -2.30 22.89
N GLU A 224 -3.26 -1.31 23.14
CA GLU A 224 -3.64 -0.92 24.50
C GLU A 224 -4.24 -2.08 25.29
N THR A 225 -5.07 -2.89 24.63
CA THR A 225 -5.68 -4.08 25.24
C THR A 225 -4.63 -5.12 25.63
N LEU A 226 -3.65 -5.38 24.75
CA LEU A 226 -2.57 -6.32 25.01
C LEU A 226 -1.62 -5.80 26.10
N ASP A 227 -1.38 -4.49 26.19
CA ASP A 227 -0.59 -3.88 27.27
C ASP A 227 -1.27 -4.07 28.62
N LEU A 228 -2.58 -3.86 28.69
CA LEU A 228 -3.34 -4.11 29.91
C LEU A 228 -3.31 -5.58 30.34
N ALA A 229 -3.30 -6.51 29.39
CA ALA A 229 -3.29 -7.95 29.65
C ALA A 229 -1.91 -8.49 30.04
N PHE A 230 -0.84 -7.98 29.42
CA PHE A 230 0.50 -8.57 29.51
C PHE A 230 1.52 -7.71 30.24
N THR A 231 1.26 -6.42 30.43
CA THR A 231 2.08 -5.55 31.26
C THR A 231 1.45 -5.49 32.65
N LYS A 232 1.96 -6.29 33.59
CA LYS A 232 1.66 -6.13 35.03
C LYS A 232 1.94 -4.66 35.37
N LYS A 233 0.98 -3.94 35.96
CA LYS A 233 1.26 -2.65 36.61
C LYS A 233 2.32 -2.94 37.67
N ILE A 234 3.58 -2.65 37.35
CA ILE A 234 4.61 -2.44 38.35
C ILE A 234 4.14 -1.21 39.12
N LYS A 235 3.51 -1.45 40.26
CA LYS A 235 3.35 -0.47 41.32
C LYS A 235 4.14 -0.98 42.52
#